data_AF-A0A1E5W201-F1
#
_entry.id   AF-A0A1E5W201-F1
#
_cell.length_a   1.000
_cell.length_b   1.000
_cell.length_c   1.000
_cell.angle_alpha   90.00
_cell.angle_beta   90.00
_cell.angle_gamma   90.00
#
_symmetry.space_group_name_H-M   'P 1'
#
loop_
_entity.id
_entity.type
_entity.pdbx_description
1 polymer ?
#
loop_
_entity_poly.entity_id
_entity_poly.type
_entity_poly.pdbx_seq_one_letter_code
_entity_poly.pdbx_strand_id
1 'polypeptide(L)'
;MAAPAATHLQPPFLLLPSPPRPHLPLRLRFLLPSPPPLRLRRRFPLLAAAAISAGGGDGEEASRKADKARQLQKRVLVGVAIGVGAGGIVVAGGWVFAAAVAAAILAASREYFELVRSTASGGGTPPPRYVSRVCSTICALLPILTLYYGRMDVTVTFSAFVIAISLLLQRGNPRFAQLTSSVFGLFYCGYLPSFWVKLRSGLAAPALNTRIAYSWPILLGGQAHWTVGLVATLMAISSIIAADTSAFLCGRAFGRTPLTNISPKKTLEGALAGLAGCVLTTVLLSIVLRWPRSPLSATAYGILIFLGSLFGDLVESLIKRDAGVKDSGSLIPGHGGILDRVDSYVFTGALCYSFVRVALPLYGV
;
A
#
# COMPACT_ATOMS: atom_id res chain seq x y z
N MET A 1 53.73 -34.99 -29.38
CA MET A 1 54.64 -34.42 -28.34
C MET A 1 53.98 -34.63 -27.00
N ALA A 2 54.43 -35.65 -26.28
CA ALA A 2 54.02 -36.03 -24.94
C ALA A 2 55.26 -35.99 -24.06
N ALA A 3 55.16 -35.46 -22.84
CA ALA A 3 56.15 -35.54 -21.76
C ALA A 3 55.50 -35.05 -20.43
N PRO A 4 55.93 -35.55 -19.26
CA PRO A 4 54.99 -36.20 -18.35
C PRO A 4 55.02 -35.70 -16.87
N ALA A 5 54.07 -36.25 -16.11
CA ALA A 5 54.15 -36.72 -14.72
C ALA A 5 54.73 -35.81 -13.61
N ALA A 6 53.85 -35.44 -12.66
CA ALA A 6 54.23 -35.31 -11.25
C ALA A 6 53.06 -35.79 -10.36
N THR A 7 53.24 -36.99 -9.83
CA THR A 7 52.42 -37.74 -8.90
C THR A 7 52.55 -37.12 -7.50
N HIS A 8 51.44 -36.67 -6.91
CA HIS A 8 51.36 -36.46 -5.46
C HIS A 8 50.25 -37.33 -4.87
N LEU A 9 50.71 -38.41 -4.25
CA LEU A 9 49.95 -39.33 -3.41
C LEU A 9 49.48 -38.59 -2.16
N GLN A 10 48.17 -38.46 -1.97
CA GLN A 10 47.55 -38.20 -0.66
C GLN A 10 47.08 -39.52 -0.05
N PRO A 11 47.45 -39.86 1.20
CA PRO A 11 47.00 -41.09 1.83
C PRO A 11 45.54 -41.00 2.31
N PRO A 12 44.84 -42.14 2.43
CA PRO A 12 43.42 -42.20 2.78
C PRO A 12 43.19 -41.84 4.24
N PHE A 13 42.26 -40.92 4.49
CA PHE A 13 41.78 -40.60 5.84
C PHE A 13 40.98 -41.79 6.39
N LEU A 14 41.60 -42.50 7.33
CA LEU A 14 41.05 -43.58 8.11
C LEU A 14 39.82 -43.12 8.91
N LEU A 15 38.68 -43.76 8.63
CA LEU A 15 37.48 -43.80 9.45
C LEU A 15 37.81 -44.48 10.78
N LEU A 16 37.96 -43.69 11.86
CA LEU A 16 37.98 -44.21 13.22
C LEU A 16 36.56 -44.20 13.81
N PRO A 17 36.03 -45.33 14.28
CA PRO A 17 34.71 -45.41 14.89
C PRO A 17 34.74 -44.81 16.31
N SER A 18 33.77 -43.95 16.62
CA SER A 18 33.54 -43.42 17.96
C SER A 18 33.06 -44.53 18.93
N PRO A 19 33.62 -44.64 20.15
CA PRO A 19 33.18 -45.64 21.12
C PRO A 19 31.79 -45.34 21.72
N PRO A 20 31.04 -46.37 22.15
CA PRO A 20 29.65 -46.28 22.56
C PRO A 20 29.49 -45.62 23.94
N ARG A 21 28.45 -44.79 24.09
CA ARG A 21 28.01 -44.26 25.39
C ARG A 21 27.10 -45.28 26.09
N PRO A 22 27.32 -45.60 27.38
CA PRO A 22 26.52 -46.60 28.08
C PRO A 22 25.12 -46.10 28.45
N HIS A 23 24.16 -47.00 28.35
CA HIS A 23 22.76 -46.85 28.74
C HIS A 23 22.55 -47.02 30.26
N LEU A 24 21.71 -46.14 30.84
CA LEU A 24 20.76 -46.28 31.97
C LEU A 24 21.24 -46.82 33.35
N PRO A 25 20.62 -46.37 34.46
CA PRO A 25 19.34 -46.98 34.89
C PRO A 25 18.31 -45.94 35.40
N LEU A 26 17.03 -46.04 35.05
CA LEU A 26 16.02 -46.89 35.72
C LEU A 26 15.97 -46.65 37.24
N ARG A 27 15.30 -45.58 37.66
CA ARG A 27 14.75 -45.45 39.01
C ARG A 27 13.42 -46.20 39.06
N LEU A 28 13.40 -47.32 39.77
CA LEU A 28 12.20 -48.02 40.22
C LEU A 28 12.19 -48.04 41.75
N ARG A 29 10.99 -48.27 42.33
CA ARG A 29 10.66 -48.59 43.75
C ARG A 29 10.56 -47.39 44.71
N PHE A 30 9.52 -47.19 45.53
CA PHE A 30 8.48 -48.04 46.16
C PHE A 30 7.20 -47.16 46.35
N LEU A 31 5.94 -47.55 46.10
CA LEU A 31 5.06 -48.56 46.74
C LEU A 31 4.93 -48.42 48.27
N LEU A 32 3.98 -47.61 48.76
CA LEU A 32 3.29 -47.75 50.05
C LEU A 32 1.87 -47.10 49.96
N PRO A 33 0.90 -47.54 50.80
CA PRO A 33 -0.50 -47.75 50.41
C PRO A 33 -1.45 -46.61 50.79
N SER A 34 -2.60 -46.55 50.10
CA SER A 34 -3.77 -45.73 50.45
C SER A 34 -4.58 -46.31 51.61
N PRO A 35 -5.24 -45.45 52.42
CA PRO A 35 -6.61 -45.74 52.85
C PRO A 35 -7.60 -44.57 52.60
N PRO A 36 -8.93 -44.83 52.58
CA PRO A 36 -10.03 -43.92 52.20
C PRO A 36 -10.59 -43.17 53.45
N PRO A 37 -11.78 -42.51 53.50
CA PRO A 37 -12.82 -42.13 52.53
C PRO A 37 -13.16 -40.59 52.58
N LEU A 38 -14.04 -40.01 51.76
CA LEU A 38 -15.46 -39.77 52.07
C LEU A 38 -16.14 -39.12 50.85
N ARG A 39 -16.99 -39.88 50.15
CA ARG A 39 -17.92 -39.34 49.16
C ARG A 39 -19.07 -38.64 49.91
N LEU A 40 -19.03 -37.30 49.98
CA LEU A 40 -20.23 -36.53 50.29
C LEU A 40 -21.08 -36.42 49.04
N ARG A 41 -22.04 -37.35 48.90
CA ARG A 41 -23.06 -37.35 47.87
C ARG A 41 -24.06 -36.20 48.15
N ARG A 42 -23.76 -34.98 47.71
CA ARG A 42 -24.78 -33.93 47.61
C ARG A 42 -25.66 -34.22 46.40
N ARG A 43 -26.81 -34.84 46.67
CA ARG A 43 -28.00 -34.76 45.81
C ARG A 43 -28.60 -33.36 45.93
N PHE A 44 -29.21 -32.91 44.83
CA PHE A 44 -30.08 -31.74 44.61
C PHE A 44 -29.43 -30.45 44.08
N PRO A 45 -30.07 -29.75 43.12
CA PRO A 45 -30.88 -30.25 42.00
C PRO A 45 -30.38 -29.74 40.63
N LEU A 46 -30.54 -30.58 39.60
CA LEU A 46 -30.31 -30.29 38.17
C LEU A 46 -31.23 -29.18 37.58
N LEU A 47 -32.02 -28.48 38.40
CA LEU A 47 -32.97 -27.46 37.96
C LEU A 47 -32.43 -26.03 38.03
N ALA A 48 -31.38 -25.74 38.82
CA ALA A 48 -30.80 -24.40 38.88
C ALA A 48 -29.81 -24.11 37.73
N ALA A 49 -29.17 -25.15 37.18
CA ALA A 49 -28.27 -25.02 36.02
C ALA A 49 -29.02 -24.82 34.69
N ALA A 50 -30.29 -25.24 34.61
CA ALA A 50 -31.12 -25.01 33.43
C ALA A 50 -31.73 -23.59 33.39
N ALA A 51 -31.94 -22.95 34.55
CA ALA A 51 -32.53 -21.62 34.64
C ALA A 51 -31.52 -20.47 34.41
N ILE A 52 -30.22 -20.68 34.67
CA ILE A 52 -29.17 -19.69 34.39
C ILE A 52 -28.71 -19.76 32.92
N SER A 53 -28.93 -20.89 32.25
CA SER A 53 -28.59 -21.07 30.82
C SER A 53 -29.59 -20.37 29.88
N ALA A 54 -30.84 -20.14 30.31
CA ALA A 54 -31.89 -19.56 29.47
C ALA A 54 -31.93 -18.01 29.45
N GLY A 55 -31.31 -17.34 30.43
CA GLY A 55 -31.29 -15.87 30.52
C GLY A 55 -29.94 -15.20 30.23
N GLY A 56 -28.86 -15.99 30.09
CA GLY A 56 -27.51 -15.47 29.81
C GLY A 56 -27.20 -15.27 28.33
N GLY A 57 -27.87 -16.02 27.44
CA GLY A 57 -27.65 -15.95 25.99
C GLY A 57 -28.08 -14.63 25.37
N ASP A 58 -29.23 -14.09 25.80
CA ASP A 58 -29.78 -12.85 25.27
C ASP A 58 -28.92 -11.63 25.66
N GLY A 59 -28.39 -11.60 26.89
CA GLY A 59 -27.50 -10.54 27.38
C GLY A 59 -26.12 -10.57 26.71
N GLU A 60 -25.55 -11.76 26.50
CA GLU A 60 -24.25 -11.91 25.84
C GLU A 60 -24.34 -11.65 24.32
N GLU A 61 -25.43 -12.05 23.68
CA GLU A 61 -25.69 -11.77 22.26
C GLU A 61 -25.99 -10.28 22.04
N ALA A 62 -26.73 -9.63 22.94
CA ALA A 62 -26.94 -8.18 22.94
C ALA A 62 -25.62 -7.42 23.15
N SER A 63 -24.77 -7.85 24.09
CA SER A 63 -23.44 -7.27 24.30
C SER A 63 -22.55 -7.43 23.07
N ARG A 64 -22.52 -8.61 22.42
CA ARG A 64 -21.75 -8.82 21.18
C ARG A 64 -22.29 -7.99 20.01
N LYS A 65 -23.60 -7.84 19.86
CA LYS A 65 -24.21 -6.98 18.84
C LYS A 65 -23.86 -5.51 19.08
N ALA A 66 -23.92 -5.06 20.35
CA ALA A 66 -23.51 -3.72 20.74
C ALA A 66 -22.02 -3.47 20.49
N ASP A 67 -21.14 -4.43 20.81
CA ASP A 67 -19.71 -4.34 20.56
C ASP A 67 -19.39 -4.32 19.06
N LYS A 68 -20.04 -5.17 18.26
CA LYS A 68 -19.92 -5.14 16.80
C LYS A 68 -20.40 -3.81 16.21
N ALA A 69 -21.54 -3.30 16.67
CA ALA A 69 -22.07 -2.01 16.24
C ALA A 69 -21.11 -0.87 16.59
N ARG A 70 -20.56 -0.87 17.82
CA ARG A 70 -19.59 0.12 18.28
C ARG A 70 -18.28 0.04 17.50
N GLN A 71 -17.81 -1.17 17.18
CA GLN A 71 -16.65 -1.35 16.31
C GLN A 71 -16.91 -0.84 14.89
N LEU A 72 -18.09 -1.12 14.33
CA LEU A 72 -18.48 -0.66 13.00
C LEU A 72 -18.61 0.87 12.95
N GLN A 73 -19.25 1.48 13.95
CA GLN A 73 -19.32 2.93 14.13
C GLN A 73 -17.92 3.56 14.20
N LYS A 74 -17.01 3.00 15.00
CA LYS A 74 -15.62 3.47 15.08
C LYS A 74 -14.91 3.41 13.73
N ARG A 75 -15.09 2.32 12.97
CA ARG A 75 -14.49 2.16 11.64
C ARG A 75 -15.03 3.18 10.64
N VAL A 76 -16.35 3.40 10.63
CA VAL A 76 -17.00 4.39 9.76
C VAL A 76 -16.53 5.80 10.12
N LEU A 77 -16.52 6.15 11.42
CA LEU A 77 -16.07 7.47 11.88
C LEU A 77 -14.63 7.76 11.48
N VAL A 78 -13.73 6.78 11.70
CA VAL A 78 -12.31 6.91 11.30
C VAL A 78 -12.19 7.04 9.78
N GLY A 79 -12.94 6.25 9.00
CA GLY A 79 -12.94 6.35 7.54
C GLY A 79 -13.40 7.72 7.03
N VAL A 80 -14.48 8.26 7.60
CA VAL A 80 -14.98 9.60 7.27
C VAL A 80 -13.97 10.68 7.67
N ALA A 81 -13.38 10.59 8.86
CA ALA A 81 -12.37 11.53 9.33
C ALA A 81 -11.13 11.55 8.42
N ILE A 82 -10.65 10.37 7.99
CA ILE A 82 -9.54 10.25 7.04
C ILE A 82 -9.93 10.85 5.68
N GLY A 83 -11.13 10.55 5.18
CA GLY A 83 -11.61 11.08 3.89
C GLY A 83 -11.74 12.60 3.88
N VAL A 84 -12.35 13.17 4.92
CA VAL A 84 -12.49 14.63 5.09
C VAL A 84 -11.13 15.29 5.28
N GLY A 85 -10.25 14.69 6.09
CA GLY A 85 -8.88 15.17 6.31
C GLY A 85 -8.07 15.19 5.01
N ALA A 86 -8.08 14.09 4.26
CA ALA A 86 -7.41 14.00 2.96
C ALA A 86 -7.97 15.01 1.95
N GLY A 87 -9.31 15.16 1.89
CA GLY A 87 -9.97 16.19 1.07
C GLY A 87 -9.53 17.61 1.45
N GLY A 88 -9.46 17.90 2.75
CA GLY A 88 -8.98 19.19 3.26
C GLY A 88 -7.53 19.48 2.87
N ILE A 89 -6.65 18.48 2.92
CA ILE A 89 -5.25 18.60 2.49
C ILE A 89 -5.15 18.88 0.98
N VAL A 90 -5.96 18.21 0.15
CA VAL A 90 -6.02 18.45 -1.30
C VAL A 90 -6.48 19.87 -1.59
N VAL A 91 -7.51 20.34 -0.89
CA VAL A 91 -8.06 21.69 -1.05
C VAL A 91 -7.04 22.76 -0.62
N ALA A 92 -6.37 22.58 0.51
CA ALA A 92 -5.36 23.50 1.01
C ALA A 92 -4.22 23.72 0.00
N GLY A 93 -3.74 22.66 -0.65
CA GLY A 93 -2.71 22.75 -1.68
C GLY A 93 -1.34 23.21 -1.15
N GLY A 94 -0.47 23.65 -2.08
CA GLY A 94 0.82 24.25 -1.75
C GLY A 94 1.69 23.38 -0.84
N TRP A 95 2.25 23.98 0.20
CA TRP A 95 3.14 23.29 1.14
C TRP A 95 2.44 22.26 2.01
N VAL A 96 1.17 22.48 2.39
CA VAL A 96 0.38 21.52 3.18
C VAL A 96 0.20 20.22 2.41
N PHE A 97 -0.19 20.32 1.13
CA PHE A 97 -0.34 19.16 0.26
C PHE A 97 1.01 18.46 0.02
N ALA A 98 2.07 19.21 -0.28
CA ALA A 98 3.39 18.63 -0.52
C ALA A 98 3.97 17.94 0.72
N ALA A 99 3.79 18.50 1.92
CA ALA A 99 4.24 17.90 3.17
C ALA A 99 3.46 16.62 3.50
N ALA A 100 2.15 16.59 3.26
CA ALA A 100 1.35 15.38 3.44
C ALA A 100 1.76 14.27 2.47
N VAL A 101 1.98 14.60 1.19
CA VAL A 101 2.50 13.66 0.19
C VAL A 101 3.91 13.17 0.58
N ALA A 102 4.79 14.06 1.06
CA ALA A 102 6.12 13.69 1.55
C ALA A 102 6.06 12.71 2.73
N ALA A 103 5.15 12.93 3.68
CA ALA A 103 4.95 12.03 4.82
C ALA A 103 4.43 10.66 4.37
N ALA A 104 3.47 10.62 3.44
CA ALA A 104 2.96 9.38 2.86
C ALA A 104 4.05 8.62 2.10
N ILE A 105 4.85 9.31 1.28
CA ILE A 105 6.00 8.73 0.56
C ILE A 105 7.06 8.19 1.52
N LEU A 106 7.35 8.90 2.62
CA LEU A 106 8.30 8.44 3.62
C LEU A 106 7.84 7.12 4.26
N ALA A 107 6.56 7.01 4.59
CA ALA A 107 6.00 5.80 5.16
C ALA A 107 5.95 4.66 4.12
N ALA A 108 5.42 4.92 2.93
CA ALA A 108 5.33 3.97 1.84
C ALA A 108 6.70 3.42 1.40
N SER A 109 7.72 4.28 1.30
CA SER A 109 9.08 3.85 0.96
C SER A 109 9.73 2.99 2.04
N ARG A 110 9.42 3.23 3.33
CA ARG A 110 9.92 2.38 4.43
C ARG A 110 9.29 0.99 4.38
N GLU A 111 7.99 0.90 4.13
CA GLU A 111 7.28 -0.37 3.93
C GLU A 111 7.78 -1.10 2.69
N TYR A 112 7.99 -0.39 1.58
CA TYR A 112 8.61 -0.96 0.38
C TYR A 112 9.99 -1.57 0.67
N PHE A 113 10.89 -0.87 1.37
CA PHE A 113 12.20 -1.44 1.70
C PHE A 113 12.13 -2.57 2.73
N GLU A 114 11.07 -2.66 3.52
CA GLU A 114 10.82 -3.80 4.39
C GLU A 114 10.33 -5.01 3.59
N LEU A 115 9.46 -4.81 2.60
CA LEU A 115 9.06 -5.82 1.63
C LEU A 115 10.26 -6.39 0.86
N VAL A 116 11.14 -5.53 0.35
CA VAL A 116 12.35 -5.98 -0.34
C VAL A 116 13.27 -6.79 0.60
N ARG A 117 13.25 -6.50 1.90
CA ARG A 117 14.00 -7.28 2.89
C ARG A 117 13.34 -8.61 3.21
N SER A 118 12.01 -8.72 3.20
CA SER A 118 11.37 -10.02 3.42
C SER A 118 11.69 -11.00 2.29
N THR A 119 11.95 -10.51 1.06
CA THR A 119 12.48 -11.33 -0.04
C THR A 119 13.87 -11.94 0.25
N ALA A 120 14.63 -11.41 1.21
CA ALA A 120 15.94 -11.98 1.59
C ALA A 120 15.83 -13.43 2.10
N SER A 121 14.73 -13.77 2.75
CA SER A 121 14.44 -15.13 3.21
C SER A 121 14.30 -16.12 2.05
N GLY A 122 13.92 -15.65 0.85
CA GLY A 122 13.81 -16.42 -0.38
C GLY A 122 15.04 -16.38 -1.28
N GLY A 123 16.18 -15.88 -0.80
CA GLY A 123 17.42 -15.73 -1.59
C GLY A 123 17.61 -14.35 -2.24
N GLY A 124 16.70 -13.40 -1.98
CA GLY A 124 16.87 -12.00 -2.39
C GLY A 124 18.07 -11.32 -1.72
N THR A 125 18.57 -10.25 -2.34
CA THR A 125 19.72 -9.49 -1.81
C THR A 125 19.34 -8.04 -1.56
N PRO A 126 18.75 -7.73 -0.39
CA PRO A 126 18.28 -6.38 -0.11
C PRO A 126 19.44 -5.40 0.04
N PRO A 127 19.21 -4.10 -0.22
CA PRO A 127 20.18 -3.06 0.04
C PRO A 127 20.44 -2.90 1.55
N PRO A 128 21.64 -2.44 1.97
CA PRO A 128 21.93 -2.18 3.38
C PRO A 128 20.95 -1.17 4.00
N ARG A 129 20.73 -1.27 5.32
CA ARG A 129 19.76 -0.42 6.02
C ARG A 129 20.03 1.08 5.85
N TYR A 130 21.30 1.50 5.79
CA TYR A 130 21.62 2.91 5.60
C TYR A 130 21.24 3.38 4.19
N VAL A 131 21.48 2.57 3.14
CA VAL A 131 21.08 2.89 1.75
C VAL A 131 19.57 3.00 1.66
N SER A 132 18.82 2.07 2.26
CA SER A 132 17.36 2.17 2.29
C SER A 132 16.87 3.43 2.98
N ARG A 133 17.50 3.83 4.10
CA ARG A 133 17.16 5.07 4.81
C ARG A 133 17.45 6.30 3.95
N VAL A 134 18.62 6.34 3.31
CA VAL A 134 19.00 7.41 2.38
C VAL A 134 17.98 7.51 1.24
N CYS A 135 17.64 6.38 0.61
CA CYS A 135 16.64 6.36 -0.45
C CYS A 135 15.26 6.81 0.04
N SER A 136 14.76 6.31 1.17
CA SER A 136 13.49 6.76 1.76
C SER A 136 13.47 8.26 2.07
N THR A 137 14.58 8.81 2.58
CA THR A 137 14.67 10.26 2.83
C THR A 137 14.68 11.06 1.54
N ILE A 138 15.39 10.59 0.51
CA ILE A 138 15.40 11.21 -0.81
C ILE A 138 14.00 11.19 -1.41
N CYS A 139 13.31 10.04 -1.37
CA CYS A 139 11.93 9.91 -1.86
C CYS A 139 10.99 10.93 -1.17
N ALA A 140 11.11 11.12 0.14
CA ALA A 140 10.29 12.08 0.87
C ALA A 140 10.61 13.55 0.53
N LEU A 141 11.85 13.85 0.12
CA LEU A 141 12.25 15.19 -0.32
C LEU A 141 11.79 15.51 -1.74
N LEU A 142 11.66 14.51 -2.63
CA LEU A 142 11.24 14.71 -4.03
C LEU A 142 9.95 15.55 -4.21
N PRO A 143 8.83 15.30 -3.53
CA PRO A 143 7.62 16.12 -3.68
C PRO A 143 7.84 17.57 -3.26
N ILE A 144 8.67 17.81 -2.24
CA ILE A 144 9.00 19.16 -1.76
C ILE A 144 9.88 19.87 -2.81
N LEU A 145 10.91 19.21 -3.31
CA LEU A 145 11.77 19.75 -4.37
C LEU A 145 10.98 20.02 -5.66
N THR A 146 10.01 19.15 -5.96
CA THR A 146 9.09 19.33 -7.10
C THR A 146 8.24 20.58 -6.96
N LEU A 147 7.77 20.89 -5.74
CA LEU A 147 7.01 22.11 -5.47
C LEU A 147 7.83 23.38 -5.74
N TYR A 148 9.11 23.40 -5.38
CA TYR A 148 9.97 24.59 -5.51
C TYR A 148 10.60 24.74 -6.90
N TYR A 149 11.18 23.67 -7.44
CA TYR A 149 11.99 23.75 -8.66
C TYR A 149 11.21 23.40 -9.93
N GLY A 150 10.10 22.65 -9.83
CA GLY A 150 9.29 22.21 -10.97
C GLY A 150 9.96 21.22 -11.95
N ARG A 151 11.29 21.08 -11.90
CA ARG A 151 12.13 20.20 -12.74
C ARG A 151 12.44 18.87 -12.03
N MET A 152 11.65 17.85 -12.34
CA MET A 152 11.76 16.53 -11.69
C MET A 152 12.88 15.67 -12.29
N ASP A 153 13.21 15.89 -13.54
CA ASP A 153 14.29 15.24 -14.30
C ASP A 153 15.65 15.44 -13.62
N VAL A 154 16.00 16.68 -13.27
CA VAL A 154 17.25 16.98 -12.56
C VAL A 154 17.25 16.37 -11.16
N THR A 155 16.11 16.46 -10.47
CA THR A 155 16.02 15.98 -9.08
C THR A 155 16.14 14.45 -9.00
N VAL A 156 15.49 13.72 -9.91
CA VAL A 156 15.53 12.25 -9.92
C VAL A 156 16.88 11.71 -10.38
N THR A 157 17.52 12.35 -11.36
CA THR A 157 18.86 11.95 -11.84
C THR A 157 19.92 12.16 -10.77
N PHE A 158 19.90 13.32 -10.09
CA PHE A 158 20.78 13.56 -8.95
C PHE A 158 20.52 12.58 -7.80
N SER A 159 19.25 12.30 -7.51
CA SER A 159 18.86 11.32 -6.49
C SER A 159 19.37 9.90 -6.80
N ALA A 160 19.25 9.46 -8.05
CA ALA A 160 19.75 8.17 -8.50
C ALA A 160 21.29 8.08 -8.37
N PHE A 161 21.99 9.17 -8.70
CA PHE A 161 23.44 9.28 -8.52
C PHE A 161 23.86 9.16 -7.05
N VAL A 162 23.16 9.86 -6.14
CA VAL A 162 23.41 9.78 -4.68
C VAL A 162 23.16 8.36 -4.16
N ILE A 163 22.12 7.68 -4.62
CA ILE A 163 21.83 6.29 -4.23
C ILE A 163 22.90 5.33 -4.76
N ALA A 164 23.36 5.51 -6.00
CA ALA A 164 24.43 4.71 -6.58
C ALA A 164 25.74 4.87 -5.79
N ILE A 165 26.15 6.12 -5.49
CA ILE A 165 27.32 6.38 -4.62
C ILE A 165 27.12 5.76 -3.24
N SER A 166 25.94 5.92 -2.64
CA SER A 166 25.65 5.36 -1.33
C SER A 166 25.83 3.85 -1.32
N LEU A 167 25.45 3.14 -2.39
CA LEU A 167 25.68 1.70 -2.54
C LEU A 167 27.15 1.35 -2.77
N LEU A 168 27.89 2.14 -3.55
CA LEU A 168 29.31 1.91 -3.81
C LEU A 168 30.18 2.13 -2.56
N LEU A 169 29.76 3.02 -1.66
CA LEU A 169 30.42 3.27 -0.37
C LEU A 169 30.15 2.18 0.68
N GLN A 170 29.36 1.16 0.35
CA GLN A 170 29.04 0.10 1.31
C GLN A 170 30.26 -0.77 1.63
N ARG A 171 30.32 -1.26 2.86
CA ARG A 171 31.32 -2.28 3.23
C ARG A 171 30.92 -3.61 2.61
N GLY A 172 31.61 -3.99 1.53
CA GLY A 172 31.42 -5.24 0.80
C GLY A 172 31.06 -5.02 -0.66
N ASN A 173 31.03 -6.10 -1.45
CA ASN A 173 30.80 -5.99 -2.88
C ASN A 173 29.32 -5.65 -3.16
N PRO A 174 29.03 -4.51 -3.82
CA PRO A 174 27.68 -4.17 -4.25
C PRO A 174 27.15 -5.20 -5.25
N ARG A 175 25.93 -5.67 -5.00
CA ARG A 175 25.22 -6.56 -5.91
C ARG A 175 24.29 -5.73 -6.78
N PHE A 176 24.17 -6.10 -8.05
CA PHE A 176 23.29 -5.43 -8.99
C PHE A 176 21.83 -5.38 -8.51
N ALA A 177 21.35 -6.44 -7.86
CA ALA A 177 20.02 -6.50 -7.27
C ALA A 177 19.75 -5.44 -6.17
N GLN A 178 20.78 -4.98 -5.45
CA GLN A 178 20.65 -3.89 -4.47
C GLN A 178 20.43 -2.54 -5.16
N LEU A 179 21.10 -2.34 -6.30
CA LEU A 179 20.92 -1.16 -7.13
C LEU A 179 19.54 -1.13 -7.77
N THR A 180 19.11 -2.24 -8.39
CA THR A 180 17.81 -2.30 -9.09
C THR A 180 16.65 -2.08 -8.14
N SER A 181 16.64 -2.72 -6.97
CA SER A 181 15.61 -2.51 -5.94
C SER A 181 15.61 -1.09 -5.38
N SER A 182 16.79 -0.47 -5.19
CA SER A 182 16.87 0.92 -4.71
C SER A 182 16.42 1.94 -5.75
N VAL A 183 16.80 1.75 -7.03
CA VAL A 183 16.40 2.62 -8.14
C VAL A 183 14.91 2.44 -8.45
N PHE A 184 14.40 1.22 -8.41
CA PHE A 184 12.97 0.97 -8.53
C PHE A 184 12.20 1.60 -7.36
N GLY A 185 12.68 1.50 -6.12
CA GLY A 185 12.09 2.19 -4.97
C GLY A 185 12.08 3.72 -5.12
N LEU A 186 13.15 4.31 -5.65
CA LEU A 186 13.20 5.73 -5.98
C LEU A 186 12.12 6.11 -7.01
N PHE A 187 12.02 5.33 -8.08
CA PHE A 187 11.04 5.56 -9.14
C PHE A 187 9.60 5.39 -8.64
N TYR A 188 9.31 4.23 -8.04
CA TYR A 188 7.98 3.81 -7.64
C TYR A 188 7.47 4.59 -6.42
N CYS A 189 8.25 4.72 -5.36
CA CYS A 189 7.79 5.39 -4.13
C CYS A 189 8.03 6.91 -4.15
N GLY A 190 9.04 7.38 -4.88
CA GLY A 190 9.43 8.80 -4.86
C GLY A 190 8.96 9.58 -6.09
N TYR A 191 9.44 9.17 -7.26
CA TYR A 191 9.23 9.92 -8.51
C TYR A 191 7.76 9.92 -8.96
N LEU A 192 7.11 8.75 -9.03
CA LEU A 192 5.72 8.65 -9.50
C LEU A 192 4.73 9.43 -8.61
N PRO A 193 4.74 9.30 -7.27
CA PRO A 193 3.81 10.04 -6.43
C PRO A 193 4.07 11.55 -6.40
N SER A 194 5.30 12.00 -6.72
CA SER A 194 5.63 13.43 -6.82
C SER A 194 4.84 14.15 -7.93
N PHE A 195 4.32 13.41 -8.93
CA PHE A 195 3.42 13.97 -9.93
C PHE A 195 2.10 14.46 -9.36
N TRP A 196 1.64 13.97 -8.18
CA TRP A 196 0.47 14.53 -7.53
C TRP A 196 0.70 15.99 -7.12
N VAL A 197 1.89 16.31 -6.59
CA VAL A 197 2.26 17.70 -6.26
C VAL A 197 2.35 18.54 -7.52
N LYS A 198 2.91 17.97 -8.60
CA LYS A 198 2.98 18.66 -9.90
C LYS A 198 1.59 18.89 -10.52
N LEU A 199 0.68 17.94 -10.38
CA LEU A 199 -0.70 18.06 -10.83
C LEU A 199 -1.43 19.14 -10.03
N ARG A 200 -1.37 19.07 -8.69
CA ARG A 200 -2.10 19.99 -7.80
C ARG A 200 -1.55 21.41 -7.79
N SER A 201 -0.23 21.57 -7.77
CA SER A 201 0.45 22.86 -7.57
C SER A 201 1.18 23.39 -8.80
N GLY A 202 1.49 22.54 -9.79
CA GLY A 202 2.17 22.96 -11.03
C GLY A 202 1.23 23.47 -12.14
N LEU A 203 -0.07 23.18 -12.06
CA LEU A 203 -1.09 23.62 -13.01
C LEU A 203 -1.90 24.79 -12.41
N ALA A 204 -1.31 25.98 -12.41
CA ALA A 204 -1.91 27.19 -11.83
C ALA A 204 -2.96 27.90 -12.73
N ALA A 205 -3.33 27.31 -13.87
CA ALA A 205 -4.36 27.88 -14.74
C ALA A 205 -5.71 27.94 -13.99
N PRO A 206 -6.39 29.10 -13.97
CA PRO A 206 -7.61 29.26 -13.17
C PRO A 206 -8.78 28.50 -13.81
N ALA A 207 -9.48 27.70 -13.00
CA ALA A 207 -10.68 26.97 -13.39
C ALA A 207 -11.91 27.87 -13.18
N LEU A 208 -12.04 28.93 -13.99
CA LEU A 208 -12.95 30.07 -13.80
C LEU A 208 -14.46 29.77 -13.86
N ASN A 209 -14.88 28.52 -14.07
CA ASN A 209 -16.25 28.23 -14.50
C ASN A 209 -17.18 27.64 -13.42
N THR A 210 -16.74 27.45 -12.18
CA THR A 210 -17.59 26.84 -11.14
C THR A 210 -18.30 27.89 -10.29
N ARG A 211 -19.64 27.77 -10.16
CA ARG A 211 -20.41 28.52 -9.13
C ARG A 211 -19.90 28.26 -7.71
N ILE A 212 -19.31 27.08 -7.51
CA ILE A 212 -18.68 26.65 -6.25
C ILE A 212 -17.41 27.46 -5.97
N ALA A 213 -16.64 27.85 -6.99
CA ALA A 213 -15.54 28.78 -6.80
C ALA A 213 -16.08 30.11 -6.27
N TYR A 214 -17.14 30.66 -6.88
CA TYR A 214 -17.73 31.96 -6.49
C TYR A 214 -18.16 32.02 -5.02
N SER A 215 -18.66 30.92 -4.45
CA SER A 215 -19.07 30.85 -3.03
C SER A 215 -17.94 30.44 -2.08
N TRP A 216 -16.72 30.26 -2.56
CA TRP A 216 -15.59 29.79 -1.74
C TRP A 216 -15.08 30.90 -0.81
N PRO A 217 -14.88 30.63 0.49
CA PRO A 217 -14.49 31.64 1.46
C PRO A 217 -13.11 32.23 1.15
N ILE A 218 -13.01 33.56 1.24
CA ILE A 218 -11.78 34.32 0.98
C ILE A 218 -10.63 33.88 1.90
N LEU A 219 -10.95 33.48 3.14
CA LEU A 219 -9.98 32.95 4.11
C LEU A 219 -9.23 31.70 3.62
N LEU A 220 -9.86 30.90 2.76
CA LEU A 220 -9.27 29.70 2.15
C LEU A 220 -8.68 29.98 0.75
N GLY A 221 -8.38 31.25 0.46
CA GLY A 221 -7.70 31.70 -0.75
C GLY A 221 -8.60 32.04 -1.95
N GLY A 222 -9.92 32.12 -1.74
CA GLY A 222 -10.89 32.69 -2.69
C GLY A 222 -10.94 32.00 -4.06
N GLN A 223 -11.27 32.77 -5.12
CA GLN A 223 -11.40 32.25 -6.49
C GLN A 223 -10.08 31.71 -7.05
N ALA A 224 -8.96 32.33 -6.68
CA ALA A 224 -7.64 32.01 -7.22
C ALA A 224 -7.15 30.61 -6.81
N HIS A 225 -7.71 30.04 -5.73
CA HIS A 225 -7.41 28.67 -5.31
C HIS A 225 -7.99 27.60 -6.23
N TRP A 226 -9.04 27.91 -7.00
CA TRP A 226 -9.65 26.98 -7.94
C TRP A 226 -8.84 26.92 -9.22
N THR A 227 -7.80 26.07 -9.21
CA THR A 227 -6.96 25.80 -10.37
C THR A 227 -7.39 24.53 -11.10
N VAL A 228 -7.02 24.41 -12.36
CA VAL A 228 -7.15 23.16 -13.14
C VAL A 228 -6.50 22.00 -12.40
N GLY A 229 -5.35 22.24 -11.76
CA GLY A 229 -4.66 21.24 -10.94
C GLY A 229 -5.49 20.71 -9.77
N LEU A 230 -6.18 21.59 -9.04
CA LEU A 230 -7.07 21.20 -7.94
C LEU A 230 -8.24 20.35 -8.45
N VAL A 231 -8.93 20.81 -9.50
CA VAL A 231 -10.08 20.11 -10.08
C VAL A 231 -9.68 18.73 -10.60
N ALA A 232 -8.58 18.65 -11.37
CA ALA A 232 -8.06 17.39 -11.88
C ALA A 232 -7.68 16.40 -10.76
N THR A 233 -7.11 16.91 -9.66
CA THR A 233 -6.73 16.11 -8.49
C THR A 233 -7.96 15.56 -7.76
N LEU A 234 -8.95 16.41 -7.50
CA LEU A 234 -10.21 16.00 -6.86
C LEU A 234 -10.94 14.95 -7.71
N MET A 235 -11.05 15.19 -9.01
CA MET A 235 -11.65 14.23 -9.94
C MET A 235 -10.92 12.89 -9.91
N ALA A 236 -9.59 12.90 -10.01
CA ALA A 236 -8.81 11.67 -10.01
C ALA A 236 -9.00 10.88 -8.70
N ILE A 237 -8.87 11.53 -7.53
CA ILE A 237 -9.03 10.86 -6.23
C ILE A 237 -10.45 10.31 -6.07
N SER A 238 -11.48 11.11 -6.36
CA SER A 238 -12.87 10.66 -6.28
C SER A 238 -13.17 9.49 -7.22
N SER A 239 -12.62 9.52 -8.44
CA SER A 239 -12.81 8.44 -9.41
C SER A 239 -12.06 7.16 -9.04
N ILE A 240 -10.87 7.24 -8.43
CA ILE A 240 -10.16 6.06 -7.87
C ILE A 240 -11.02 5.41 -6.78
N ILE A 241 -11.52 6.21 -5.83
CA ILE A 241 -12.37 5.71 -4.74
C ILE A 241 -13.65 5.06 -5.30
N ALA A 242 -14.27 5.69 -6.30
CA ALA A 242 -15.44 5.14 -6.97
C ALA A 242 -15.14 3.82 -7.69
N ALA A 243 -14.00 3.73 -8.37
CA ALA A 243 -13.55 2.52 -9.06
C ALA A 243 -13.35 1.36 -8.09
N ASP A 244 -12.65 1.58 -6.98
CA ASP A 244 -12.41 0.55 -5.96
C ASP A 244 -13.72 0.10 -5.31
N THR A 245 -14.64 1.05 -5.04
CA THR A 245 -15.95 0.76 -4.46
C THR A 245 -16.81 -0.06 -5.41
N SER A 246 -16.93 0.34 -6.68
CA SER A 246 -17.74 -0.38 -7.66
C SER A 246 -17.15 -1.74 -8.01
N ALA A 247 -15.82 -1.84 -8.11
CA ALA A 247 -15.12 -3.11 -8.32
C ALA A 247 -15.31 -4.07 -7.15
N PHE A 248 -15.24 -3.58 -5.91
CA PHE A 248 -15.48 -4.40 -4.73
C PHE A 248 -16.92 -4.89 -4.63
N LEU A 249 -17.90 -4.00 -4.83
CA LEU A 249 -19.33 -4.35 -4.73
C LEU A 249 -19.74 -5.33 -5.82
N CYS A 250 -19.40 -5.04 -7.08
CA CYS A 250 -19.74 -5.92 -8.21
C CYS A 250 -18.91 -7.21 -8.18
N GLY A 251 -17.61 -7.11 -7.88
CA GLY A 251 -16.74 -8.28 -7.77
C GLY A 251 -17.19 -9.25 -6.68
N ARG A 252 -17.74 -8.74 -5.57
CA ARG A 252 -18.31 -9.58 -4.51
C ARG A 252 -19.65 -10.21 -4.88
N ALA A 253 -20.49 -9.51 -5.64
CA ALA A 253 -21.83 -9.98 -6.01
C ALA A 253 -21.83 -10.92 -7.23
N PHE A 254 -21.00 -10.61 -8.23
CA PHE A 254 -21.02 -11.24 -9.55
C PHE A 254 -19.66 -11.81 -9.99
N GLY A 255 -18.61 -11.65 -9.18
CA GLY A 255 -17.26 -12.08 -9.53
C GLY A 255 -17.16 -13.59 -9.71
N ARG A 256 -16.74 -14.02 -10.90
CA ARG A 256 -16.55 -15.43 -11.25
C ARG A 256 -15.19 -15.69 -11.85
N THR A 257 -14.71 -14.76 -12.68
CA THR A 257 -13.47 -14.96 -13.44
C THR A 257 -12.33 -14.14 -12.84
N PRO A 258 -11.22 -14.76 -12.39
CA PRO A 258 -10.09 -14.03 -11.83
C PRO A 258 -9.37 -13.21 -12.92
N LEU A 259 -8.95 -12.00 -12.58
CA LEU A 259 -8.29 -11.06 -13.48
C LEU A 259 -6.84 -11.47 -13.77
N THR A 260 -6.10 -11.89 -12.73
CA THR A 260 -4.70 -12.34 -12.85
C THR A 260 -4.40 -13.42 -11.82
N ASN A 261 -3.38 -14.24 -12.11
CA ASN A 261 -2.87 -15.23 -11.14
C ASN A 261 -2.15 -14.57 -9.95
N ILE A 262 -1.66 -13.34 -10.12
CA ILE A 262 -0.94 -12.57 -9.08
C ILE A 262 -1.92 -12.10 -7.98
N SER A 263 -3.15 -11.72 -8.38
CA SER A 263 -4.21 -11.28 -7.47
C SER A 263 -5.52 -12.02 -7.75
N PRO A 264 -5.67 -13.27 -7.25
CA PRO A 264 -6.83 -14.12 -7.56
C PRO A 264 -8.16 -13.59 -6.99
N LYS A 265 -8.10 -12.60 -6.10
CA LYS A 265 -9.29 -11.94 -5.53
C LYS A 265 -9.88 -10.88 -6.46
N LYS A 266 -9.11 -10.37 -7.42
CA LYS A 266 -9.61 -9.42 -8.42
C LYS A 266 -10.29 -10.20 -9.53
N THR A 267 -11.49 -9.77 -9.89
CA THR A 267 -12.29 -10.42 -10.93
C THR A 267 -12.43 -9.53 -12.15
N LEU A 268 -12.60 -10.11 -13.34
CA LEU A 268 -12.84 -9.35 -14.57
C LEU A 268 -14.16 -8.59 -14.49
N GLU A 269 -15.20 -9.20 -13.90
CA GLU A 269 -16.50 -8.54 -13.72
C GLU A 269 -16.39 -7.34 -12.77
N GLY A 270 -15.59 -7.49 -11.71
CA GLY A 270 -15.25 -6.40 -10.80
C GLY A 270 -14.46 -5.29 -11.52
N ALA A 271 -13.48 -5.63 -12.34
CA ALA A 271 -12.69 -4.66 -13.11
C ALA A 271 -13.57 -3.87 -14.09
N LEU A 272 -14.49 -4.53 -14.81
CA LEU A 272 -15.42 -3.85 -15.73
C LEU A 272 -16.37 -2.90 -14.99
N ALA A 273 -16.88 -3.30 -13.83
CA ALA A 273 -17.69 -2.42 -12.99
C ALA A 273 -16.87 -1.27 -12.36
N GLY A 274 -15.61 -1.53 -12.02
CA GLY A 274 -14.61 -0.54 -11.63
C GLY A 274 -14.44 0.55 -12.70
N LEU A 275 -14.22 0.12 -13.94
CA LEU A 275 -14.09 0.99 -15.10
C LEU A 275 -15.36 1.83 -15.31
N ALA A 276 -16.52 1.20 -15.31
CA ALA A 276 -17.80 1.90 -15.47
C ALA A 276 -18.04 2.93 -14.36
N GLY A 277 -17.77 2.57 -13.09
CA GLY A 277 -17.88 3.48 -11.95
C GLY A 277 -16.90 4.65 -12.02
N CYS A 278 -15.66 4.39 -12.43
CA CYS A 278 -14.64 5.42 -12.64
C CYS A 278 -15.04 6.43 -13.73
N VAL A 279 -15.45 5.92 -14.91
CA VAL A 279 -15.87 6.76 -16.03
C VAL A 279 -17.11 7.56 -15.68
N LEU A 280 -18.13 6.92 -15.10
CA LEU A 280 -19.35 7.60 -14.68
C LEU A 280 -19.05 8.72 -13.68
N THR A 281 -18.24 8.46 -12.66
CA THR A 281 -17.86 9.47 -11.67
C THR A 281 -17.08 10.61 -12.30
N THR A 282 -16.15 10.30 -13.22
CA THR A 282 -15.36 11.32 -13.91
C THR A 282 -16.23 12.22 -14.80
N VAL A 283 -17.20 11.65 -15.52
CA VAL A 283 -18.14 12.41 -16.37
C VAL A 283 -19.12 13.23 -15.53
N LEU A 284 -19.63 12.67 -14.42
CA LEU A 284 -20.50 13.43 -13.51
C LEU A 284 -19.75 14.62 -12.90
N LEU A 285 -18.53 14.40 -12.42
CA LEU A 285 -17.70 15.46 -11.86
C LEU A 285 -17.29 16.47 -12.94
N SER A 286 -17.08 16.07 -14.20
CA SER A 286 -16.76 17.03 -15.26
C SER A 286 -17.92 17.96 -15.57
N ILE A 287 -19.17 17.48 -15.47
CA ILE A 287 -20.37 18.30 -15.61
C ILE A 287 -20.51 19.26 -14.43
N VAL A 288 -20.34 18.76 -13.20
CA VAL A 288 -20.48 19.56 -11.96
C VAL A 288 -19.38 20.63 -11.86
N LEU A 289 -18.14 20.26 -12.15
CA LEU A 289 -16.96 21.13 -12.07
C LEU A 289 -16.69 21.88 -13.38
N ARG A 290 -17.50 21.66 -14.42
CA ARG A 290 -17.41 22.25 -15.77
C ARG A 290 -16.02 22.13 -16.40
N TRP A 291 -15.33 21.03 -16.12
CA TRP A 291 -14.01 20.75 -16.65
C TRP A 291 -13.74 19.24 -16.64
N PRO A 292 -13.24 18.64 -17.73
CA PRO A 292 -13.03 19.23 -19.06
C PRO A 292 -14.34 19.55 -19.81
N ARG A 293 -14.31 20.46 -20.79
CA ARG A 293 -15.52 20.86 -21.54
C ARG A 293 -16.08 19.76 -22.45
N SER A 294 -15.21 18.88 -22.96
CA SER A 294 -15.61 17.82 -23.87
C SER A 294 -15.91 16.54 -23.09
N PRO A 295 -17.11 15.92 -23.24
CA PRO A 295 -17.44 14.67 -22.57
C PRO A 295 -16.50 13.54 -23.01
N LEU A 296 -16.01 13.57 -24.26
CA LEU A 296 -15.03 12.62 -24.76
C LEU A 296 -13.72 12.69 -23.97
N SER A 297 -13.23 13.90 -23.70
CA SER A 297 -12.01 14.10 -22.90
C SER A 297 -12.18 13.68 -21.43
N ALA A 298 -13.37 13.87 -20.86
CA ALA A 298 -13.70 13.40 -19.51
C ALA A 298 -13.74 11.87 -19.44
N THR A 299 -14.35 11.21 -20.44
CA THR A 299 -14.35 9.75 -20.55
C THR A 299 -12.94 9.20 -20.71
N ALA A 300 -12.13 9.78 -21.60
CA ALA A 300 -10.74 9.37 -21.79
C ALA A 300 -9.91 9.53 -20.51
N TYR A 301 -10.12 10.62 -19.76
CA TYR A 301 -9.49 10.83 -18.45
C TYR A 301 -9.91 9.76 -17.44
N GLY A 302 -11.20 9.42 -17.37
CA GLY A 302 -11.72 8.38 -16.47
C GLY A 302 -11.18 6.99 -16.79
N ILE A 303 -11.06 6.64 -18.08
CA ILE A 303 -10.44 5.37 -18.52
C ILE A 303 -8.97 5.35 -18.08
N LEU A 304 -8.23 6.44 -18.29
CA LEU A 304 -6.83 6.52 -17.91
C LEU A 304 -6.63 6.41 -16.38
N ILE A 305 -7.48 7.07 -15.58
CA ILE A 305 -7.47 6.97 -14.12
C ILE A 305 -7.65 5.51 -13.69
N PHE A 306 -8.64 4.82 -14.26
CA PHE A 306 -8.90 3.41 -13.95
C PHE A 306 -7.73 2.49 -14.30
N LEU A 307 -7.14 2.68 -15.49
CA LEU A 307 -5.98 1.90 -15.90
C LEU A 307 -4.78 2.15 -14.97
N GLY A 308 -4.56 3.40 -14.59
CA GLY A 308 -3.52 3.79 -13.63
C GLY A 308 -3.69 3.15 -12.26
N SER A 309 -4.92 3.18 -11.72
CA SER A 309 -5.21 2.62 -10.41
C SER A 309 -5.09 1.10 -10.41
N LEU A 310 -5.69 0.44 -11.41
CA LEU A 310 -5.62 -1.01 -11.55
C LEU A 310 -4.18 -1.49 -11.71
N PHE A 311 -3.39 -0.80 -12.53
CA PHE A 311 -1.98 -1.13 -12.74
C PHE A 311 -1.14 -0.95 -11.47
N GLY A 312 -1.34 0.13 -10.72
CA GLY A 312 -0.64 0.39 -9.47
C GLY A 312 -0.83 -0.72 -8.43
N ASP A 313 -2.07 -1.13 -8.20
CA ASP A 313 -2.42 -2.21 -7.28
C ASP A 313 -1.91 -3.58 -7.78
N LEU A 314 -1.92 -3.84 -9.10
CA LEU A 314 -1.29 -5.06 -9.65
C LEU A 314 0.22 -5.10 -9.47
N VAL A 315 0.92 -3.97 -9.64
CA VAL A 315 2.37 -3.87 -9.40
C VAL A 315 2.68 -4.10 -7.92
N GLU A 316 1.91 -3.50 -7.01
CA GLU A 316 2.09 -3.71 -5.58
C GLU A 316 1.82 -5.17 -5.19
N SER A 317 0.73 -5.75 -5.72
CA SER A 317 0.42 -7.17 -5.55
C SER A 317 1.57 -8.06 -6.01
N LEU A 318 2.21 -7.75 -7.14
CA LEU A 318 3.37 -8.48 -7.65
C LEU A 318 4.54 -8.43 -6.66
N ILE A 319 4.87 -7.24 -6.13
CA ILE A 319 5.96 -7.07 -5.15
C ILE A 319 5.67 -7.89 -3.88
N LYS A 320 4.43 -7.86 -3.39
CA LYS A 320 4.03 -8.63 -2.19
C LYS A 320 4.18 -10.14 -2.39
N ARG A 321 3.77 -10.66 -3.55
CA ARG A 321 3.89 -12.09 -3.86
C ARG A 321 5.34 -12.55 -4.01
N ASP A 322 6.18 -11.74 -4.64
CA ASP A 322 7.62 -12.02 -4.74
C ASP A 322 8.30 -12.01 -3.36
N ALA A 323 7.84 -11.13 -2.47
CA ALA A 323 8.30 -11.05 -1.08
C ALA A 323 7.73 -12.16 -0.16
N GLY A 324 6.82 -13.01 -0.64
CA GLY A 324 6.19 -14.06 0.14
C GLY A 324 5.24 -13.56 1.24
N VAL A 325 4.86 -12.29 1.21
CA VAL A 325 3.99 -11.65 2.21
C VAL A 325 2.68 -11.19 1.58
N LYS A 326 1.65 -11.01 2.42
CA LYS A 326 0.32 -10.61 1.95
C LYS A 326 0.05 -9.12 2.11
N ASP A 327 0.57 -8.52 3.17
CA ASP A 327 0.38 -7.11 3.53
C ASP A 327 1.75 -6.42 3.55
N SER A 328 1.81 -5.15 3.12
CA SER A 328 3.07 -4.40 2.98
C SER A 328 3.69 -3.96 4.32
N GLY A 329 2.86 -3.84 5.36
CA GLY A 329 3.29 -3.45 6.69
C GLY A 329 2.14 -3.44 7.70
N SER A 330 2.46 -3.07 8.94
CA SER A 330 1.51 -2.95 10.07
C SER A 330 1.49 -1.55 10.68
N LEU A 331 1.98 -0.53 9.93
CA LEU A 331 2.21 0.81 10.45
C LEU A 331 0.92 1.47 10.96
N ILE A 332 -0.25 1.11 10.40
CA ILE A 332 -1.56 1.52 10.92
C ILE A 332 -2.23 0.31 11.61
N PRO A 333 -2.40 0.34 12.95
CA PRO A 333 -3.06 -0.73 13.69
C PRO A 333 -4.44 -1.05 13.10
N GLY A 334 -4.60 -2.28 12.61
CA GLY A 334 -5.86 -2.77 12.03
C GLY A 334 -6.21 -2.29 10.61
N HIS A 335 -5.33 -1.52 9.93
CA HIS A 335 -5.62 -0.98 8.58
C HIS A 335 -4.62 -1.39 7.49
N GLY A 336 -3.57 -2.16 7.80
CA GLY A 336 -2.53 -2.56 6.84
C GLY A 336 -1.41 -1.53 6.71
N GLY A 337 -0.59 -1.65 5.68
CA GLY A 337 0.45 -0.67 5.36
C GLY A 337 -0.12 0.56 4.67
N ILE A 338 0.62 1.66 4.72
CA ILE A 338 0.33 2.86 3.93
C ILE A 338 0.48 2.58 2.45
N LEU A 339 1.46 1.75 2.06
CA LEU A 339 1.69 1.34 0.68
C LEU A 339 0.46 0.63 0.10
N ASP A 340 -0.18 -0.26 0.87
CA ASP A 340 -1.42 -0.96 0.49
C ASP A 340 -2.63 -0.01 0.30
N ARG A 341 -2.52 1.25 0.75
CA ARG A 341 -3.58 2.26 0.65
C ARG A 341 -3.34 3.27 -0.46
N VAL A 342 -2.08 3.41 -0.89
CA VAL A 342 -1.68 4.39 -1.90
C VAL A 342 -1.26 3.74 -3.22
N ASP A 343 -1.25 2.42 -3.32
CA ASP A 343 -0.90 1.61 -4.50
C ASP A 343 -1.65 2.07 -5.78
N SER A 344 -2.97 2.22 -5.70
CA SER A 344 -3.84 2.75 -6.75
C SER A 344 -3.56 4.22 -7.12
N TYR A 345 -2.82 4.95 -6.29
CA TYR A 345 -2.49 6.36 -6.50
C TYR A 345 -1.10 6.55 -7.09
N VAL A 346 -0.18 5.58 -6.92
CA VAL A 346 1.24 5.73 -7.31
C VAL A 346 1.39 6.10 -8.78
N PHE A 347 0.84 5.30 -9.69
CA PHE A 347 0.93 5.55 -11.13
C PHE A 347 -0.06 6.61 -11.61
N THR A 348 -1.23 6.67 -10.99
CA THR A 348 -2.36 7.48 -11.45
C THR A 348 -2.02 8.97 -11.49
N GLY A 349 -1.28 9.50 -10.50
CA GLY A 349 -0.87 10.90 -10.49
C GLY A 349 -0.05 11.30 -11.72
N ALA A 350 0.91 10.46 -12.12
CA ALA A 350 1.76 10.70 -13.28
C ALA A 350 0.99 10.65 -14.60
N LEU A 351 0.07 9.69 -14.73
CA LEU A 351 -0.80 9.56 -15.90
C LEU A 351 -1.75 10.76 -16.00
N CYS A 352 -2.38 11.15 -14.89
CA CYS A 352 -3.27 12.31 -14.85
C CYS A 352 -2.56 13.60 -15.26
N TYR A 353 -1.38 13.86 -14.69
CA TYR A 353 -0.58 15.03 -15.05
C TYR A 353 -0.23 15.03 -16.55
N SER A 354 0.22 13.88 -17.07
CA SER A 354 0.60 13.74 -18.48
C SER A 354 -0.60 13.94 -19.40
N PHE A 355 -1.77 13.41 -19.04
CA PHE A 355 -3.01 13.61 -19.80
C PHE A 355 -3.40 15.08 -19.84
N VAL A 356 -3.42 15.77 -18.71
CA VAL A 356 -3.80 17.19 -18.65
C VAL A 356 -2.84 18.07 -19.45
N ARG A 357 -1.54 17.75 -19.46
CA ARG A 357 -0.52 18.55 -20.15
C ARG A 357 -0.41 18.26 -21.65
N VAL A 358 -0.59 17.00 -22.06
CA VAL A 358 -0.27 16.54 -23.43
C VAL A 358 -1.52 16.15 -24.19
N ALA A 359 -2.41 15.36 -23.57
CA ALA A 359 -3.57 14.82 -24.26
C ALA A 359 -4.74 15.81 -24.31
N LEU A 360 -4.96 16.57 -23.23
CA LEU A 360 -6.08 17.51 -23.13
C LEU A 360 -6.08 18.58 -24.25
N PRO A 361 -4.93 19.18 -24.62
CA PRO A 361 -4.86 20.08 -25.77
C PRO A 361 -5.27 19.44 -27.10
N LEU A 362 -5.10 18.12 -27.27
CA LEU A 362 -5.53 17.40 -28.48
C LEU A 362 -7.06 17.35 -28.60
N TYR A 363 -7.78 17.52 -27.50
CA TYR A 363 -9.23 17.64 -27.47
C TYR A 363 -9.72 19.09 -27.63
N GLY A 364 -8.83 20.04 -27.93
CA GLY A 364 -9.16 21.45 -28.11
C GLY A 364 -9.49 22.19 -26.81
N VAL A 365 -9.01 21.69 -25.67
CA VAL A 365 -9.19 22.24 -24.31
C VAL A 365 -7.83 22.57 -23.70
#